data_AF-X1DEF5-F1
#
_entry.id   AF-X1DEF5-F1
#
_cell.length_a   1.000
_cell.length_b   1.000
_cell.length_c   1.000
_cell.angle_alpha   90.00
_cell.angle_beta   90.00
_cell.angle_gamma   90.00
#
_symmetry.space_group_name_H-M   'P 1'
#
loop_
_entity.id
_entity.type
_entity.pdbx_description
1 polymer ?
#
loop_
_entity_poly.entity_id
_entity_poly.type
_entity_poly.pdbx_seq_one_letter_code
_entity_poly.pdbx_strand_id
1 'polypeptide(L)'
;MTIEIDDSGTGDLVGDAFIGFLRQETGEMLFKALSVELFKGDNWKNKEPYKMTVDLVKEGLKELKFDKKTEKVLLCRGNIFDQVREYFNDVGIKCEAAIIEGKLQ
;
A
#
# COMPACT_ATOMS: atom_id res chain seq x y z
N MET A 1 13.03 10.99 -5.54
CA MET A 1 11.58 11.14 -5.81
C MET A 1 10.80 10.38 -4.76
N THR A 2 9.52 10.67 -4.62
CA THR A 2 8.70 10.14 -3.52
C THR A 2 7.42 9.52 -4.06
N ILE A 3 7.18 8.27 -3.68
CA ILE A 3 5.89 7.60 -3.86
C ILE A 3 5.19 7.53 -2.51
N GLU A 4 3.98 8.08 -2.43
CA GLU A 4 3.07 7.88 -1.32
C GLU A 4 2.23 6.63 -1.55
N ILE A 5 2.02 5.84 -0.50
CA ILE A 5 1.10 4.70 -0.50
C ILE A 5 0.17 4.83 0.69
N ASP A 6 -1.14 4.80 0.41
CA ASP A 6 -2.20 4.93 1.41
C ASP A 6 -3.29 3.87 1.19
N ASP A 7 -4.06 3.60 2.24
CA ASP A 7 -5.24 2.75 2.16
C ASP A 7 -6.53 3.57 2.36
N SER A 8 -7.56 3.23 1.59
CA SER A 8 -8.91 3.78 1.75
C SER A 8 -9.89 2.64 1.96
N GLY A 9 -10.69 2.72 3.03
CA GLY A 9 -11.76 1.76 3.33
C GLY A 9 -11.39 0.58 4.23
N THR A 10 -10.15 0.45 4.72
CA THR A 10 -9.81 -0.67 5.64
C THR A 10 -10.32 -0.48 7.07
N GLY A 11 -10.62 0.76 7.46
CA GLY A 11 -11.15 1.12 8.80
C GLY A 11 -12.67 1.03 8.95
N ASP A 12 -13.42 1.11 7.85
CA ASP A 12 -14.88 0.99 7.81
C ASP A 12 -15.29 0.25 6.52
N LEU A 13 -15.30 -1.08 6.60
CA LEU A 13 -15.47 -1.98 5.46
C LEU A 13 -16.94 -2.01 5.00
N VAL A 14 -17.32 -1.03 4.18
CA VAL A 14 -18.62 -0.97 3.48
C VAL A 14 -18.56 -1.67 2.11
N GLY A 15 -17.36 -1.88 1.57
CA GLY A 15 -17.06 -2.53 0.30
C GLY A 15 -15.58 -2.90 0.20
N ASP A 16 -15.08 -3.11 -1.02
CA ASP A 16 -13.65 -3.31 -1.25
C ASP A 16 -12.84 -2.11 -0.74
N ALA A 17 -11.71 -2.39 -0.12
CA ALA A 17 -10.72 -1.37 0.20
C ALA A 17 -9.84 -1.09 -1.02
N PHE A 18 -9.11 0.01 -1.01
CA PHE A 18 -8.20 0.37 -2.08
C PHE A 18 -6.83 0.75 -1.53
N ILE A 19 -5.78 0.30 -2.22
CA ILE A 19 -4.40 0.75 -2.00
C ILE A 19 -4.07 1.75 -3.09
N GLY A 20 -3.89 3.00 -2.70
CA GLY A 20 -3.55 4.11 -3.59
C GLY A 20 -2.06 4.37 -3.64
N PHE A 21 -1.57 4.79 -4.81
CA PHE A 21 -0.17 5.15 -5.03
C PHE A 21 -0.13 6.52 -5.71
N LEU A 22 0.77 7.38 -5.26
CA LEU A 22 0.98 8.71 -5.84
C LEU A 22 2.46 9.05 -5.94
N ARG A 23 2.97 9.27 -7.15
CA ARG A 23 4.29 9.86 -7.37
C ARG A 23 4.16 11.38 -7.21
N GLN A 24 4.71 11.95 -6.13
CA GLN A 24 4.50 13.35 -5.78
C GLN A 24 4.97 14.32 -6.89
N GLU A 25 6.09 13.99 -7.55
CA GLU A 25 6.73 14.88 -8.51
C GLU A 25 5.97 14.98 -9.85
N THR A 26 5.29 13.92 -10.27
CA THR A 26 4.57 13.89 -11.57
C THR A 26 3.06 13.95 -11.41
N GLY A 27 2.55 13.62 -10.22
CA GLY A 27 1.13 13.40 -9.99
C GLY A 27 0.59 12.10 -10.59
N GLU A 28 1.46 11.23 -11.11
CA GLU A 28 1.07 9.90 -11.58
C GLU A 28 0.48 9.09 -10.42
N MET A 29 -0.69 8.51 -10.65
CA MET A 29 -1.45 7.81 -9.63
C MET A 29 -2.06 6.53 -10.17
N LEU A 30 -2.16 5.51 -9.31
CA LEU A 30 -2.91 4.29 -9.58
C LEU A 30 -3.52 3.73 -8.30
N PHE A 31 -4.48 2.84 -8.45
CA PHE A 31 -5.16 2.18 -7.36
C PHE A 31 -5.22 0.68 -7.58
N LYS A 32 -5.14 -0.08 -6.49
CA LYS A 32 -5.33 -1.53 -6.46
C LYS A 32 -6.46 -1.86 -5.51
N ALA A 33 -7.44 -2.62 -5.97
CA ALA A 33 -8.56 -3.06 -5.13
C ALA A 33 -8.14 -4.21 -4.22
N LEU A 34 -8.48 -4.10 -2.94
CA LEU A 34 -8.30 -5.11 -1.92
C LEU A 34 -9.67 -5.63 -1.51
N SER A 35 -9.98 -6.86 -1.91
CA SER A 35 -11.33 -7.40 -1.78
C SER A 35 -11.79 -7.47 -0.32
N VAL A 36 -13.02 -7.03 -0.06
CA VAL A 36 -13.66 -7.10 1.26
C VAL A 36 -13.81 -8.53 1.78
N GLU A 37 -13.88 -9.52 0.89
CA GLU A 37 -13.99 -10.94 1.25
C GLU A 37 -12.74 -11.46 1.98
N LEU A 38 -11.58 -10.80 1.80
CA LEU A 38 -10.35 -11.15 2.53
C LEU A 38 -10.46 -10.81 4.03
N PHE A 39 -11.32 -9.87 4.39
CA PHE A 39 -11.50 -9.44 5.78
C PHE A 39 -12.51 -10.30 6.55
N LYS A 40 -12.99 -11.40 5.98
CA LYS A 40 -14.03 -12.26 6.56
C LYS A 40 -13.49 -13.63 6.97
N GLY A 41 -14.08 -14.20 8.03
CA GLY A 41 -13.90 -15.60 8.40
C GLY A 41 -12.44 -16.02 8.58
N ASP A 42 -12.08 -17.13 7.93
CA ASP A 42 -10.73 -17.70 8.04
C ASP A 42 -9.67 -16.88 7.28
N ASN A 43 -10.06 -16.08 6.28
CA ASN A 43 -9.13 -15.19 5.58
C ASN A 43 -8.54 -14.17 6.55
N TRP A 44 -9.39 -13.57 7.40
CA TRP A 44 -8.93 -12.63 8.42
C TRP A 44 -7.99 -13.30 9.44
N LYS A 45 -8.37 -14.48 9.95
CA LYS A 45 -7.55 -15.24 10.91
C LYS A 45 -6.17 -15.58 10.35
N ASN A 46 -6.10 -15.87 9.05
CA ASN A 46 -4.87 -16.24 8.36
C ASN A 46 -4.06 -15.02 7.85
N LYS A 47 -4.50 -13.80 8.20
CA LYS A 47 -3.91 -12.52 7.74
C LYS A 47 -3.84 -12.39 6.22
N GLU A 48 -4.79 -12.97 5.50
CA GLU A 48 -4.84 -12.90 4.02
C GLU A 48 -4.91 -11.46 3.48
N PRO A 49 -5.63 -10.50 4.10
CA PRO A 49 -5.59 -9.11 3.64
C PRO A 49 -4.18 -8.52 3.64
N TYR A 50 -3.38 -8.83 4.66
CA TYR A 50 -2.02 -8.29 4.79
C TYR A 50 -1.10 -8.87 3.71
N LYS A 51 -1.22 -10.18 3.46
CA LYS A 51 -0.46 -10.87 2.40
C LYS A 51 -0.82 -10.30 1.03
N MET A 52 -2.12 -10.16 0.76
CA MET A 52 -2.60 -9.58 -0.50
C MET A 52 -2.11 -8.13 -0.66
N THR A 53 -2.14 -7.31 0.39
CA THR A 53 -1.62 -5.94 0.34
C THR A 53 -0.14 -5.89 -0.07
N VAL A 54 0.69 -6.84 0.38
CA VAL A 54 2.08 -6.95 -0.09
C VAL A 54 2.16 -7.18 -1.59
N ASP A 55 1.32 -8.07 -2.12
CA ASP A 55 1.34 -8.38 -3.55
C ASP A 55 0.80 -7.22 -4.39
N LEU A 56 -0.28 -6.55 -3.95
CA LEU A 56 -0.79 -5.34 -4.60
C LEU A 56 0.25 -4.20 -4.58
N VAL A 57 1.01 -4.04 -3.50
CA VAL A 57 2.11 -3.06 -3.42
C VAL A 57 3.24 -3.39 -4.39
N LYS A 58 3.63 -4.66 -4.52
CA LYS A 58 4.62 -5.07 -5.53
C LYS A 58 4.13 -4.76 -6.95
N GLU A 59 2.87 -5.06 -7.23
CA GLU A 59 2.26 -4.77 -8.54
C GLU A 59 2.19 -3.28 -8.84
N GLY A 60 1.73 -2.46 -7.89
CA GLY A 60 1.65 -1.00 -8.04
C GLY A 60 3.03 -0.36 -8.26
N LEU A 61 4.04 -0.75 -7.48
CA LEU A 61 5.41 -0.28 -7.68
C LEU A 61 6.00 -0.70 -9.03
N LYS A 62 5.68 -1.91 -9.50
CA LYS A 62 6.10 -2.39 -10.82
C LYS A 62 5.44 -1.58 -11.94
N GLU A 63 4.15 -1.27 -11.83
CA GLU A 63 3.42 -0.45 -12.80
C GLU A 63 3.94 1.00 -12.85
N LEU A 64 4.25 1.59 -11.69
CA LEU A 64 4.89 2.90 -11.60
C LEU A 64 6.36 2.91 -12.02
N LYS A 65 6.92 1.75 -12.41
CA LYS A 65 8.33 1.58 -12.76
C LYS A 65 9.27 2.14 -11.67
N PHE A 66 8.93 1.87 -10.41
CA PHE A 66 9.65 2.36 -9.25
C PHE A 66 11.13 2.00 -9.28
N ASP A 67 12.00 2.99 -9.04
CA ASP A 67 13.45 2.79 -8.91
C ASP A 67 13.92 2.98 -7.47
N LYS A 68 14.22 1.86 -6.80
CA LYS A 68 14.71 1.84 -5.41
C LYS A 68 16.02 2.59 -5.16
N LYS A 69 16.79 2.97 -6.20
CA LYS A 69 18.03 3.75 -6.05
C LYS A 69 17.77 5.25 -5.96
N THR A 70 16.73 5.74 -6.64
CA THR A 70 16.44 7.17 -6.80
C THR A 70 15.16 7.60 -6.11
N GLU A 71 14.34 6.64 -5.69
CA GLU A 71 13.02 6.85 -5.10
C GLU A 71 12.94 6.30 -3.67
N LYS A 72 12.06 6.92 -2.87
CA LYS A 72 11.66 6.45 -1.55
C LYS A 72 10.14 6.32 -1.47
N VAL A 73 9.68 5.54 -0.49
CA VAL A 73 8.25 5.37 -0.20
C VAL A 73 7.89 6.07 1.10
N LEU A 74 6.81 6.87 1.06
CA LEU A 74 6.09 7.31 2.25
C LEU A 74 4.87 6.40 2.40
N LEU A 75 4.84 5.63 3.47
CA LEU A 75 3.80 4.64 3.70
C LEU A 75 2.90 5.06 4.86
N CYS A 76 1.58 4.99 4.65
CA CYS A 76 0.61 5.24 5.70
C CYS A 76 0.87 4.36 6.94
N ARG A 77 0.45 4.84 8.10
CA ARG A 77 0.59 4.17 9.40
C ARG A 77 -0.45 3.07 9.65
N GLY A 78 -1.38 2.86 8.71
CA GLY A 78 -2.35 1.76 8.76
C GLY A 78 -1.69 0.41 9.02
N ASN A 79 -2.34 -0.43 9.82
CA ASN A 79 -1.85 -1.76 10.18
C ASN A 79 -1.85 -2.71 8.99
N ILE A 80 -2.74 -2.51 8.00
CA ILE A 80 -2.80 -3.32 6.78
C ILE A 80 -1.44 -3.38 6.04
N PHE A 81 -0.58 -2.40 6.27
CA PHE A 81 0.77 -2.28 5.71
C PHE A 81 1.88 -2.92 6.56
N ASP A 82 1.58 -3.60 7.67
CA ASP A 82 2.62 -4.18 8.55
C ASP A 82 3.54 -5.14 7.78
N GLN A 83 2.98 -6.05 7.00
CA GLN A 83 3.75 -6.98 6.17
C GLN A 83 4.44 -6.29 4.98
N VAL A 84 3.93 -5.14 4.54
CA VAL A 84 4.60 -4.33 3.50
C VAL A 84 5.89 -3.72 4.04
N ARG A 85 5.88 -3.28 5.31
CA ARG A 85 7.09 -2.76 5.97
C ARG A 85 8.15 -3.85 6.13
N GLU A 86 7.73 -5.05 6.52
CA GLU A 86 8.62 -6.23 6.58
C GLU A 86 9.25 -6.50 5.19
N TYR A 87 8.42 -6.58 4.15
CA TYR A 87 8.89 -6.77 2.79
C TYR A 87 9.88 -5.68 2.33
N PHE A 88 9.58 -4.41 2.58
CA PHE A 88 10.47 -3.31 2.21
C PHE A 88 11.82 -3.37 2.91
N ASN A 89 11.85 -3.75 4.19
CA ASN A 89 13.09 -3.97 4.91
C ASN A 89 13.91 -5.11 4.29
N ASP A 90 13.25 -6.24 3.96
CA ASP A 90 13.92 -7.42 3.40
C ASP A 90 14.57 -7.14 2.03
N VAL A 91 13.93 -6.34 1.18
CA VAL A 91 14.42 -6.05 -0.18
C VAL A 91 15.21 -4.73 -0.30
N GLY A 92 15.37 -4.02 0.82
CA GLY A 92 16.13 -2.78 0.92
C GLY A 92 15.47 -1.57 0.25
N ILE A 93 14.14 -1.47 0.31
CA ILE A 93 13.39 -0.29 -0.13
C ILE A 93 13.38 0.75 0.98
N LYS A 94 13.77 1.99 0.66
CA LYS A 94 13.72 3.12 1.60
C LYS A 94 12.26 3.49 1.86
N CYS A 95 11.77 3.19 3.06
CA CYS A 95 10.41 3.49 3.48
C CYS A 95 10.40 4.33 4.76
N GLU A 96 9.55 5.35 4.80
CA GLU A 96 9.30 6.18 5.98
C GLU A 96 7.79 6.15 6.30
N ALA A 97 7.44 6.08 7.58
CA ALA A 97 6.04 6.11 8.00
C ALA A 97 5.50 7.56 7.97
N ALA A 98 4.42 7.80 7.23
CA ALA A 98 3.84 9.12 7.04
C ALA A 98 2.34 9.13 7.37
N ILE A 99 1.82 10.31 7.71
CA ILE A 99 0.39 10.60 7.60
C ILE A 99 0.21 11.10 6.18
N ILE A 100 -0.58 10.39 5.39
CA ILE A 100 -0.87 10.80 4.01
C ILE A 100 -2.09 11.71 4.06
N GLU A 101 -1.98 12.89 3.45
CA GLU A 101 -3.05 13.88 3.35
C GLU A 101 -3.23 14.24 1.87
N GLY A 102 -4.47 14.46 1.41
CA GLY A 102 -4.75 14.94 0.05
C GLY A 102 -5.28 13.86 -0.90
N LYS A 103 -4.71 13.73 -2.10
CA LYS A 103 -5.33 13.04 -3.26
C LYS A 103 -5.62 11.54 -3.08
N LEU A 104 -5.07 10.91 -2.05
CA LEU A 104 -5.30 9.50 -1.73
C LEU A 104 -6.37 9.28 -0.65
N GLN A 105 -6.86 10.35 -0.01
CA GLN A 105 -7.93 10.33 1.01
C GLN A 105 -9.27 10.83 0.47
#